data_AF-A0A164ICB9-F1
#
_entry.id   AF-A0A164ICB9-F1
#
_cell.length_a   1.000
_cell.length_b   1.000
_cell.length_c   1.000
_cell.angle_alpha   90.00
_cell.angle_beta   90.00
_cell.angle_gamma   90.00
#
_symmetry.space_group_name_H-M   'P 1'
#
loop_
_entity.id
_entity.type
_entity.pdbx_description
1 polymer ?
#
loop_
_entity_poly.entity_id
_entity_poly.type
_entity_poly.pdbx_seq_one_letter_code
_entity_poly.pdbx_strand_id
1 'polypeptide(L)'
;MKVARMVPGGLIPDSLFEDHIVFNCPDAGKTLMVALRAWDTNGNSNSCMVNVTVQDKHTPKISCPAPAAIDCKDVFTGMDLTKYGNALAIDACGATVTEETPKFILNSCRVGTIERTFRATDSQGSATCTQVITVGNSDVFDPLTDVTKPLDYTVNDRCSADELKPESLPAIYGNPVIRQSACGLAAASYKDDVFNIVTDLEAHMIHMFSNKPSK
;
A
#
# COMPACT_ATOMS: atom_id res chain seq x y z
N MET A 1 52.42 -24.76 7.43
CA MET A 1 51.55 -25.12 6.29
C MET A 1 50.86 -23.85 5.83
N LYS A 2 50.71 -23.65 4.53
CA LYS A 2 50.01 -22.51 3.93
C LYS A 2 49.05 -23.01 2.85
N VAL A 3 48.15 -22.16 2.42
CA VAL A 3 47.05 -22.50 1.50
C VAL A 3 46.92 -21.47 0.38
N ALA A 4 46.56 -21.92 -0.81
CA ALA A 4 46.34 -21.04 -1.97
C ALA A 4 45.15 -21.54 -2.81
N ARG A 5 44.42 -20.61 -3.44
CA ARG A 5 43.42 -20.96 -4.46
C ARG A 5 44.14 -21.49 -5.70
N MET A 6 43.62 -22.56 -6.31
CA MET A 6 44.16 -23.05 -7.58
C MET A 6 43.96 -22.00 -8.69
N VAL A 7 45.01 -21.77 -9.48
CA VAL A 7 44.96 -20.92 -10.68
C VAL A 7 44.93 -21.78 -11.94
N PRO A 8 44.27 -21.33 -13.02
CA PRO A 8 44.34 -22.00 -14.32
C PRO A 8 45.80 -22.15 -14.76
N GLY A 9 46.24 -23.38 -15.08
CA GLY A 9 47.64 -23.68 -15.43
C GLY A 9 48.42 -24.46 -14.37
N GLY A 10 47.85 -24.72 -13.18
CA GLY A 10 48.29 -25.76 -12.23
C GLY A 10 49.54 -25.44 -11.39
N LEU A 11 50.45 -24.57 -11.85
CA LEU A 11 51.56 -24.08 -11.04
C LEU A 11 51.13 -22.85 -10.22
N ILE A 12 51.23 -22.95 -8.90
CA ILE A 12 50.92 -21.86 -7.97
C ILE A 12 52.24 -21.29 -7.44
N PRO A 13 52.56 -20.01 -7.73
CA PRO A 13 53.71 -19.32 -7.14
C PRO A 13 53.66 -19.30 -5.60
N ASP A 14 54.82 -19.40 -4.96
CA ASP A 14 54.95 -19.40 -3.49
C ASP A 14 54.35 -18.14 -2.85
N SER A 15 54.36 -17.02 -3.57
CA SER A 15 53.78 -15.74 -3.12
C SER A 15 52.25 -15.76 -3.00
N LEU A 16 51.56 -16.77 -3.51
CA LEU A 16 50.10 -16.91 -3.39
C LEU A 16 49.68 -17.82 -2.22
N PHE A 17 50.65 -18.42 -1.53
CA PHE A 17 50.38 -19.23 -0.35
C PHE A 17 50.29 -18.35 0.89
N GLU A 18 49.10 -18.35 1.49
CA GLU A 18 48.73 -17.56 2.66
C GLU A 18 48.41 -18.47 3.85
N ASP A 19 48.26 -17.89 5.04
CA ASP A 19 47.90 -18.66 6.23
C ASP A 19 46.43 -19.14 6.22
N HIS A 20 45.56 -18.46 5.45
CA HIS A 20 44.16 -18.83 5.28
C HIS A 20 43.59 -18.32 3.94
N ILE A 21 42.44 -18.88 3.51
CA ILE A 21 41.64 -18.38 2.39
C ILE A 21 40.28 -17.93 2.92
N VAL A 22 39.81 -16.78 2.43
CA VAL A 22 38.45 -16.31 2.67
C VAL A 22 37.56 -16.71 1.49
N PHE A 23 36.39 -17.25 1.79
CA PHE A 23 35.32 -17.52 0.80
C PHE A 23 34.20 -16.49 0.94
N ASN A 24 33.56 -16.14 -0.17
CA ASN A 24 32.49 -15.14 -0.22
C ASN A 24 31.31 -15.60 -1.10
N CYS A 25 30.29 -14.75 -1.26
CA CYS A 25 29.06 -15.10 -1.98
C CYS A 25 29.30 -15.55 -3.44
N PRO A 26 30.21 -14.92 -4.23
CA PRO A 26 30.62 -15.45 -5.53
C PRO A 26 31.13 -16.90 -5.55
N ASP A 27 31.62 -17.42 -4.42
CA ASP A 27 32.09 -18.80 -4.28
C ASP A 27 30.97 -19.77 -3.90
N ALA A 28 29.87 -19.29 -3.32
CA ALA A 28 28.76 -20.12 -2.87
C ALA A 28 28.14 -20.92 -4.03
N GLY A 29 27.86 -22.20 -3.78
CA GLY A 29 27.36 -23.13 -4.79
C GLY A 29 28.44 -23.70 -5.73
N LYS A 30 29.71 -23.31 -5.57
CA LYS A 30 30.82 -23.82 -6.38
C LYS A 30 31.69 -24.80 -5.57
N THR A 31 32.32 -25.71 -6.31
CA THR A 31 33.43 -26.51 -5.79
C THR A 31 34.73 -25.88 -6.27
N LEU A 32 35.53 -25.40 -5.34
CA LEU A 32 36.81 -24.75 -5.57
C LEU A 32 37.92 -25.69 -5.14
N MET A 33 38.94 -25.84 -5.99
CA MET A 33 40.12 -26.58 -5.61
C MET A 33 41.12 -25.65 -4.93
N VAL A 34 41.63 -26.07 -3.77
CA VAL A 34 42.66 -25.34 -3.03
C VAL A 34 43.89 -26.23 -2.85
N ALA A 35 45.07 -25.61 -2.88
CA ALA A 35 46.33 -26.29 -2.64
C ALA A 35 46.82 -25.98 -1.23
N LEU A 36 47.23 -27.01 -0.51
CA LEU A 36 47.90 -26.92 0.79
C LEU A 36 49.37 -27.24 0.56
N ARG A 37 50.27 -26.41 1.10
CA ARG A 37 51.71 -26.65 1.05
C ARG A 37 52.30 -26.67 2.45
N ALA A 38 53.12 -27.67 2.72
CA ALA A 38 53.89 -27.79 3.94
C ALA A 38 55.38 -27.70 3.62
N TRP A 39 56.16 -27.17 4.56
CA TRP A 39 57.61 -27.12 4.50
C TRP A 39 58.18 -27.81 5.73
N ASP A 40 59.30 -28.53 5.57
CA ASP A 40 60.10 -28.98 6.70
C ASP A 40 61.09 -27.88 7.17
N THR A 41 61.78 -28.14 8.27
CA THR A 41 62.80 -27.22 8.82
C THR A 41 64.00 -26.99 7.90
N ASN A 42 64.17 -27.85 6.90
CA ASN A 42 65.28 -27.83 5.95
C ASN A 42 64.89 -27.13 4.64
N GLY A 43 63.65 -26.62 4.53
CA GLY A 43 63.13 -25.90 3.37
C GLY A 43 62.55 -26.79 2.28
N ASN A 44 62.49 -28.11 2.45
CA ASN A 44 61.81 -28.99 1.50
C ASN A 44 60.30 -28.77 1.61
N SER A 45 59.59 -28.78 0.49
CA SER A 45 58.14 -28.60 0.49
C SER A 45 57.40 -29.67 -0.28
N ASN A 46 56.16 -29.94 0.13
CA ASN A 46 55.24 -30.78 -0.61
C ASN A 46 53.85 -30.14 -0.62
N SER A 47 53.08 -30.37 -1.70
CA SER A 47 51.74 -29.82 -1.87
C SER A 47 50.70 -30.90 -2.12
N CYS A 48 49.50 -30.72 -1.59
CA CYS A 48 48.33 -31.53 -1.92
C CYS A 48 47.15 -30.64 -2.29
N MET A 49 46.22 -31.17 -3.09
CA MET A 49 45.02 -30.46 -3.52
C MET A 49 43.79 -31.06 -2.86
N VAL A 50 42.87 -30.20 -2.46
CA VAL A 50 41.57 -30.61 -1.90
C VAL A 50 40.45 -29.82 -2.58
N ASN A 51 39.29 -30.47 -2.73
CA ASN A 51 38.09 -29.82 -3.21
C ASN A 51 37.30 -29.27 -2.02
N VAL A 52 36.97 -27.99 -2.08
CA VAL A 52 36.15 -27.28 -1.09
C VAL A 52 34.85 -26.87 -1.74
N THR A 53 33.73 -27.34 -1.21
CA THR A 53 32.40 -26.91 -1.64
C THR A 53 31.89 -25.85 -0.69
N VAL A 54 31.66 -24.64 -1.21
CA VAL A 54 31.10 -23.53 -0.43
C VAL A 54 29.58 -23.56 -0.57
N GLN A 55 28.87 -23.51 0.55
CA GLN A 55 27.41 -23.58 0.59
C GLN A 55 26.86 -22.36 1.29
N ASP A 56 25.84 -21.74 0.69
CA ASP A 56 24.90 -20.95 1.47
C ASP A 56 23.94 -21.90 2.20
N LYS A 57 23.57 -21.56 3.43
CA LYS A 57 22.63 -22.30 4.27
C LYS A 57 21.61 -21.39 4.94
N HIS A 58 21.66 -20.09 4.69
CA HIS A 58 20.76 -19.15 5.32
C HIS A 58 19.59 -18.90 4.38
N THR A 59 18.38 -19.00 4.93
CA THR A 59 17.19 -18.48 4.27
C THR A 59 17.16 -16.96 4.47
N PRO A 60 16.70 -16.18 3.50
CA PRO A 60 16.63 -14.73 3.61
C PRO A 60 15.76 -14.28 4.77
N LYS A 61 16.12 -13.13 5.34
CA LYS A 61 15.27 -12.38 6.26
C LYS A 61 14.70 -11.17 5.52
N ILE A 62 13.40 -10.95 5.65
CA ILE A 62 12.71 -9.83 5.02
C ILE A 62 12.04 -8.94 6.06
N SER A 63 12.11 -7.63 5.84
CA SER A 63 11.42 -6.60 6.63
C SER A 63 10.51 -5.80 5.72
N CYS A 64 9.28 -5.60 6.14
CA CYS A 64 8.29 -4.86 5.39
C CYS A 64 8.37 -3.35 5.70
N PRO A 65 7.95 -2.51 4.75
CA PRO A 65 7.72 -1.10 5.05
C PRO A 65 6.65 -0.96 6.14
N ALA A 66 6.72 0.15 6.89
CA ALA A 66 5.78 0.43 7.96
C ALA A 66 4.33 0.53 7.43
N PRO A 67 3.31 0.22 8.25
CA PRO A 67 1.92 0.47 7.87
C PRO A 67 1.69 1.93 7.46
N ALA A 68 0.75 2.15 6.54
CA ALA A 68 0.38 3.49 6.09
C ALA A 68 -1.13 3.71 6.22
N ALA A 69 -1.55 4.96 6.26
CA ALA A 69 -2.96 5.35 6.27
C ALA A 69 -3.20 6.39 5.16
N ILE A 70 -4.28 6.20 4.40
CA ILE A 70 -4.65 7.07 3.28
C ILE A 70 -6.15 7.32 3.26
N ASP A 71 -6.57 8.34 2.53
CA ASP A 71 -7.98 8.64 2.33
C ASP A 71 -8.56 7.86 1.14
N CYS A 72 -9.80 7.43 1.26
CA CYS A 72 -10.53 6.71 0.22
C CYS A 72 -10.70 7.50 -1.10
N LYS A 73 -10.58 8.84 -1.08
CA LYS A 73 -10.55 9.68 -2.29
C LYS A 73 -9.26 9.52 -3.10
N ASP A 74 -8.18 9.09 -2.45
CA ASP A 74 -6.86 8.88 -3.06
C ASP A 74 -6.69 7.47 -3.63
N VAL A 75 -7.73 6.63 -3.51
CA VAL A 75 -7.75 5.26 -4.04
C VAL A 75 -8.37 5.23 -5.43
N PHE A 76 -7.57 4.79 -6.40
CA PHE A 76 -7.96 4.65 -7.79
C PHE A 76 -7.28 3.44 -8.45
N THR A 77 -7.87 2.96 -9.55
CA THR A 77 -7.31 1.85 -10.33
C THR A 77 -5.94 2.23 -10.87
N GLY A 78 -4.94 1.37 -10.65
CA GLY A 78 -3.57 1.61 -11.11
C GLY A 78 -2.78 2.60 -10.25
N MET A 79 -3.22 2.88 -9.02
CA MET A 79 -2.43 3.70 -8.10
C MET A 79 -1.04 3.10 -7.87
N ASP A 80 -0.03 3.96 -7.82
CA ASP A 80 1.32 3.58 -7.45
C ASP A 80 1.42 3.40 -5.93
N LEU A 81 1.58 2.16 -5.50
CA LEU A 81 1.75 1.79 -4.09
C LEU A 81 3.21 1.86 -3.63
N THR A 82 4.18 1.97 -4.54
CA THR A 82 5.61 2.00 -4.18
C THR A 82 5.98 3.24 -3.36
N LYS A 83 5.19 4.32 -3.48
CA LYS A 83 5.31 5.52 -2.63
C LYS A 83 5.08 5.25 -1.14
N TYR A 84 4.45 4.14 -0.78
CA TYR A 84 4.28 3.71 0.61
C TYR A 84 5.41 2.78 1.09
N GLY A 85 6.52 2.75 0.36
CA GLY A 85 7.72 2.01 0.70
C GLY A 85 7.84 0.66 -0.01
N ASN A 86 9.02 0.07 0.14
CA ASN A 86 9.41 -1.22 -0.42
C ASN A 86 9.96 -2.12 0.70
N ALA A 87 9.82 -3.44 0.54
CA ALA A 87 10.44 -4.38 1.47
C ALA A 87 11.95 -4.45 1.28
N LEU A 88 12.66 -4.74 2.36
CA LEU A 88 14.10 -4.93 2.40
C LEU A 88 14.40 -6.39 2.78
N ALA A 89 15.28 -7.05 2.03
CA ALA A 89 15.76 -8.37 2.37
C ALA A 89 17.26 -8.36 2.65
N ILE A 90 17.66 -9.13 3.65
CA ILE A 90 19.06 -9.40 4.00
C ILE A 90 19.29 -10.90 4.00
N ASP A 91 20.45 -11.29 3.48
CA ASP A 91 20.87 -12.68 3.40
C ASP A 91 22.41 -12.76 3.33
N ALA A 92 23.00 -13.93 3.60
CA ALA A 92 24.44 -14.16 3.55
C ALA A 92 24.99 -14.08 2.12
N CYS A 93 24.26 -14.55 1.10
CA CYS A 93 24.65 -14.43 -0.32
C CYS A 93 23.67 -13.59 -1.16
N GLY A 94 22.76 -12.89 -0.49
CA GLY A 94 21.78 -12.01 -1.11
C GLY A 94 20.49 -12.73 -1.47
N ALA A 95 19.43 -11.94 -1.66
CA ALA A 95 18.11 -12.46 -1.99
C ALA A 95 17.39 -11.51 -2.93
N THR A 96 16.48 -12.06 -3.74
CA THR A 96 15.63 -11.28 -4.63
C THR A 96 14.31 -11.00 -3.94
N VAL A 97 13.89 -9.73 -3.90
CA VAL A 97 12.58 -9.32 -3.38
C VAL A 97 11.62 -9.13 -4.54
N THR A 98 10.44 -9.74 -4.43
CA THR A 98 9.31 -9.52 -5.32
C THR A 98 8.08 -9.12 -4.52
N GLU A 99 7.18 -8.35 -5.14
CA GLU A 99 5.87 -8.02 -4.60
C GLU A 99 4.81 -8.89 -5.31
N GLU A 100 3.94 -9.54 -4.53
CA GLU A 100 2.78 -10.24 -5.05
C GLU A 100 1.66 -9.24 -5.41
N THR A 101 0.69 -9.63 -6.24
CA THR A 101 -0.43 -8.76 -6.59
C THR A 101 -1.13 -8.23 -5.32
N PRO A 102 -1.20 -6.91 -5.11
CA PRO A 102 -1.83 -6.33 -3.93
C PRO A 102 -3.31 -6.71 -3.84
N LYS A 103 -3.79 -6.94 -2.62
CA LYS A 103 -5.19 -7.25 -2.36
C LYS A 103 -5.92 -6.02 -1.85
N PHE A 104 -6.95 -5.60 -2.57
CA PHE A 104 -7.82 -4.50 -2.19
C PHE A 104 -9.04 -5.07 -1.48
N ILE A 105 -9.10 -4.91 -0.16
CA ILE A 105 -10.20 -5.36 0.69
C ILE A 105 -10.98 -4.11 1.08
N LEU A 106 -11.76 -3.61 0.12
CA LEU A 106 -12.48 -2.34 0.24
C LEU A 106 -13.98 -2.55 0.10
N ASN A 107 -14.76 -1.75 0.81
CA ASN A 107 -16.21 -1.67 0.62
C ASN A 107 -16.57 -0.77 -0.58
N SER A 108 -17.87 -0.57 -0.82
CA SER A 108 -18.38 0.27 -1.92
C SER A 108 -17.93 1.74 -1.84
N CYS A 109 -17.52 2.22 -0.65
CA CYS A 109 -16.98 3.56 -0.44
C CYS A 109 -15.45 3.62 -0.57
N ARG A 110 -14.80 2.54 -1.04
CA ARG A 110 -13.33 2.38 -1.08
C ARG A 110 -12.67 2.46 0.30
N VAL A 111 -13.41 2.22 1.39
CA VAL A 111 -12.87 2.17 2.76
C VAL A 111 -12.55 0.72 3.12
N GLY A 112 -11.44 0.50 3.82
CA GLY A 112 -10.96 -0.83 4.19
C GLY A 112 -9.45 -0.90 4.25
N THR A 113 -8.86 -1.94 3.66
CA THR A 113 -7.41 -2.14 3.63
C THR A 113 -6.89 -2.50 2.25
N ILE A 114 -5.63 -2.15 2.01
CA ILE A 114 -4.83 -2.65 0.89
C ILE A 114 -3.69 -3.47 1.51
N GLU A 115 -3.65 -4.77 1.22
CA GLU A 115 -2.60 -5.67 1.69
C GLU A 115 -1.55 -5.87 0.58
N ARG A 116 -0.30 -5.55 0.91
CA ARG A 116 0.86 -5.76 0.03
C ARG A 116 1.74 -6.83 0.62
N THR A 117 1.90 -7.95 -0.09
CA THR A 117 2.74 -9.06 0.35
C THR A 117 4.03 -9.10 -0.46
N PHE A 118 5.15 -9.12 0.24
CA PHE A 118 6.48 -9.20 -0.36
C PHE A 118 7.09 -10.57 -0.06
N ARG A 119 7.87 -11.07 -1.00
CA ARG A 119 8.59 -12.34 -0.91
C ARG A 119 10.06 -12.13 -1.22
N ALA A 120 10.92 -12.49 -0.29
CA ALA A 120 12.36 -12.63 -0.50
C ALA A 120 12.67 -14.09 -0.83
N THR A 121 13.40 -14.34 -1.92
CA THR A 121 13.76 -15.70 -2.35
C THR A 121 15.24 -15.78 -2.70
N ASP A 122 15.85 -16.89 -2.34
CA ASP A 122 17.21 -17.26 -2.67
C ASP A 122 17.27 -18.77 -3.04
N SER A 123 18.48 -19.34 -3.14
CA SER A 123 18.67 -20.78 -3.40
C SER A 123 18.28 -21.70 -2.23
N GLN A 124 18.29 -21.18 -1.00
CA GLN A 124 18.02 -21.93 0.22
C GLN A 124 16.54 -21.89 0.64
N GLY A 125 15.79 -20.87 0.21
CA GLY A 125 14.35 -20.84 0.43
C GLY A 125 13.70 -19.48 0.16
N SER A 126 12.61 -19.22 0.88
CA SER A 126 11.91 -17.94 0.79
C SER A 126 11.35 -17.50 2.15
N ALA A 127 11.22 -16.19 2.32
CA ALA A 127 10.54 -15.57 3.45
C ALA A 127 9.54 -14.52 2.94
N THR A 128 8.46 -14.30 3.67
CA THR A 128 7.43 -13.32 3.32
C THR A 128 7.17 -12.33 4.44
N CYS A 129 6.70 -11.15 4.08
CA CYS A 129 6.10 -10.21 5.00
C CYS A 129 4.94 -9.45 4.32
N THR A 130 4.05 -8.87 5.11
CA THR A 130 2.90 -8.12 4.61
C THR A 130 2.87 -6.72 5.21
N GLN A 131 2.74 -5.71 4.34
CA GLN A 131 2.38 -4.35 4.71
C GLN A 131 0.86 -4.18 4.59
N VAL A 132 0.24 -3.53 5.58
CA VAL A 132 -1.17 -3.14 5.54
C VAL A 132 -1.26 -1.63 5.39
N ILE A 133 -1.98 -1.17 4.36
CA ILE A 133 -2.35 0.22 4.18
C ILE A 133 -3.83 0.35 4.55
N THR A 134 -4.12 1.14 5.58
CA THR A 134 -5.48 1.42 6.00
C THR A 134 -6.06 2.55 5.14
N VAL A 135 -7.23 2.30 4.57
CA VAL A 135 -7.98 3.30 3.81
C VAL A 135 -9.16 3.77 4.64
N GLY A 136 -9.07 5.01 5.13
CA GLY A 136 -10.12 5.64 5.92
C GLY A 136 -10.96 6.61 5.09
N ASN A 137 -12.12 6.98 5.64
CA ASN A 137 -12.83 8.17 5.20
C ASN A 137 -12.54 9.29 6.19
N SER A 138 -11.76 10.29 5.79
CA SER A 138 -11.55 11.49 6.61
C SER A 138 -12.67 12.53 6.46
N ASP A 139 -13.52 12.38 5.44
CA ASP A 139 -14.67 13.23 5.17
C ASP A 139 -15.93 12.62 5.80
N VAL A 140 -16.05 12.77 7.12
CA VAL A 140 -17.22 12.33 7.87
C VAL A 140 -18.36 13.27 7.56
N PHE A 141 -19.48 12.73 7.07
CA PHE A 141 -20.67 13.51 6.77
C PHE A 141 -21.13 14.32 8.00
N ASP A 142 -21.11 15.64 7.88
CA ASP A 142 -21.67 16.58 8.84
C ASP A 142 -22.90 17.25 8.21
N PRO A 143 -24.12 16.97 8.72
CA PRO A 143 -25.32 17.55 8.15
C PRO A 143 -25.43 19.08 8.28
N LEU A 144 -24.63 19.72 9.12
CA LEU A 144 -24.62 21.18 9.26
C LEU A 144 -23.81 21.85 8.14
N THR A 145 -22.78 21.17 7.62
CA THR A 145 -21.89 21.72 6.57
C THR A 145 -22.17 21.12 5.20
N ASP A 146 -22.61 19.87 5.15
CA ASP A 146 -22.71 19.08 3.93
C ASP A 146 -24.11 19.10 3.33
N VAL A 147 -25.07 19.75 4.00
CA VAL A 147 -26.43 19.97 3.48
C VAL A 147 -26.69 21.45 3.35
N THR A 148 -26.81 21.92 2.10
CA THR A 148 -27.34 23.26 1.83
C THR A 148 -28.87 23.18 1.80
N LYS A 149 -29.51 23.79 2.80
CA LYS A 149 -30.97 23.92 2.84
C LYS A 149 -31.44 24.97 1.81
N PRO A 150 -32.54 24.72 1.07
CA PRO A 150 -33.20 25.73 0.27
C PRO A 150 -33.74 26.85 1.17
N LEU A 151 -33.81 28.05 0.61
CA LEU A 151 -34.50 29.19 1.22
C LEU A 151 -36.01 28.98 1.15
N ASP A 152 -36.75 29.58 2.08
CA ASP A 152 -38.21 29.62 1.99
C ASP A 152 -38.63 30.48 0.79
N TYR A 153 -39.62 30.00 0.03
CA TYR A 153 -40.18 30.73 -1.12
C TYR A 153 -41.54 31.30 -0.77
N THR A 154 -41.71 32.60 -1.04
CA THR A 154 -42.98 33.32 -0.87
C THR A 154 -43.39 33.90 -2.21
N VAL A 155 -44.67 33.75 -2.55
CA VAL A 155 -45.21 34.26 -3.80
C VAL A 155 -46.65 34.71 -3.61
N ASN A 156 -46.96 35.84 -4.24
CA ASN A 156 -48.28 36.43 -4.26
C ASN A 156 -48.89 36.12 -5.63
N ASP A 157 -50.16 35.74 -5.66
CA ASP A 157 -50.93 35.38 -6.88
C ASP A 157 -50.66 33.99 -7.49
N ARG A 158 -50.34 32.99 -6.67
CA ARG A 158 -50.26 31.58 -7.12
C ARG A 158 -51.41 30.78 -6.54
N CYS A 159 -52.20 30.14 -7.42
CA CYS A 159 -53.43 29.44 -7.04
C CYS A 159 -53.27 27.91 -6.92
N SER A 160 -52.10 27.35 -7.24
CA SER A 160 -51.89 25.90 -7.25
C SER A 160 -50.66 25.49 -6.44
N ALA A 161 -50.86 24.54 -5.53
CA ALA A 161 -49.77 23.89 -4.79
C ALA A 161 -48.79 23.15 -5.70
N ASP A 162 -49.18 22.79 -6.94
CA ASP A 162 -48.29 22.15 -7.90
C ASP A 162 -47.17 23.07 -8.39
N GLU A 163 -47.39 24.39 -8.42
CA GLU A 163 -46.39 25.36 -8.85
C GLU A 163 -45.36 25.68 -7.77
N LEU A 164 -45.63 25.25 -6.53
CA LEU A 164 -44.71 25.40 -5.41
C LEU A 164 -43.82 24.17 -5.22
N LYS A 165 -43.99 23.10 -5.99
CA LYS A 165 -43.14 21.92 -5.87
C LYS A 165 -41.67 22.27 -6.12
N PRO A 166 -40.71 21.64 -5.41
CA PRO A 166 -39.28 21.95 -5.54
C PRO A 166 -38.73 21.93 -6.97
N GLU A 167 -39.25 21.07 -7.85
CA GLU A 167 -38.88 20.99 -9.26
C GLU A 167 -39.37 22.19 -10.11
N SER A 168 -40.37 22.92 -9.62
CA SER A 168 -40.97 24.08 -10.28
C SER A 168 -40.38 25.40 -9.77
N LEU A 169 -39.55 25.37 -8.73
CA LEU A 169 -38.93 26.53 -8.11
C LEU A 169 -37.52 26.82 -8.65
N PRO A 170 -37.05 28.08 -8.58
CA PRO A 170 -35.64 28.39 -8.84
C PRO A 170 -34.71 27.61 -7.89
N ALA A 171 -33.50 27.28 -8.36
CA ALA A 171 -32.60 26.33 -7.70
C ALA A 171 -32.31 26.61 -6.21
N ILE A 172 -32.34 27.86 -5.76
CA ILE A 172 -32.09 28.23 -4.36
C ILE A 172 -33.26 27.94 -3.41
N TYR A 173 -34.45 27.69 -3.96
CA TYR A 173 -35.69 27.39 -3.23
C TYR A 173 -36.19 25.95 -3.49
N GLY A 174 -35.50 25.19 -4.35
CA GLY A 174 -35.89 23.85 -4.74
C GLY A 174 -35.44 22.79 -3.73
N ASN A 175 -34.83 21.72 -4.23
CA ASN A 175 -34.39 20.60 -3.40
C ASN A 175 -33.15 20.95 -2.54
N PRO A 176 -32.99 20.35 -1.34
CA PRO A 176 -31.73 20.41 -0.61
C PRO A 176 -30.59 19.83 -1.43
N VAL A 177 -29.42 20.45 -1.32
CA VAL A 177 -28.21 20.00 -2.01
C VAL A 177 -27.27 19.37 -1.00
N ILE A 178 -26.98 18.07 -1.18
CA ILE A 178 -25.96 17.36 -0.43
C ILE A 178 -24.61 17.57 -1.11
N ARG A 179 -23.65 18.14 -0.38
CA ARG A 179 -22.27 18.37 -0.80
C ARG A 179 -21.38 17.40 -0.04
N GLN A 180 -21.22 16.18 -0.53
CA GLN A 180 -20.30 15.20 0.06
C GLN A 180 -19.26 14.71 -0.94
N SER A 181 -18.12 14.24 -0.44
CA SER A 181 -17.09 13.61 -1.28
C SER A 181 -17.49 12.22 -1.78
N ALA A 182 -16.65 11.67 -2.65
CA ALA A 182 -16.84 10.39 -3.33
C ALA A 182 -16.90 9.14 -2.42
N CYS A 183 -16.84 9.30 -1.09
CA CYS A 183 -16.93 8.24 -0.09
C CYS A 183 -18.05 8.40 0.94
N GLY A 184 -18.69 9.58 1.02
CA GLY A 184 -19.89 9.79 1.83
C GLY A 184 -21.09 9.18 1.11
N LEU A 185 -21.88 8.34 1.79
CA LEU A 185 -23.21 7.93 1.34
C LEU A 185 -24.27 8.62 2.19
N ALA A 186 -24.40 9.93 2.08
CA ALA A 186 -25.49 10.65 2.69
C ALA A 186 -26.76 10.56 1.84
N ALA A 187 -27.87 10.32 2.53
CA ALA A 187 -29.21 10.50 2.01
C ALA A 187 -29.91 11.53 2.89
N ALA A 188 -30.63 12.46 2.27
CA ALA A 188 -31.50 13.40 2.97
C ALA A 188 -32.94 13.11 2.59
N SER A 189 -33.84 13.29 3.55
CA SER A 189 -35.28 13.39 3.29
C SER A 189 -35.75 14.79 3.65
N TYR A 190 -36.62 15.35 2.84
CA TYR A 190 -37.22 16.66 3.08
C TYR A 190 -38.75 16.56 3.02
N LYS A 191 -39.41 17.49 3.70
CA LYS A 191 -40.86 17.65 3.67
C LYS A 191 -41.15 19.14 3.55
N ASP A 192 -41.97 19.50 2.58
CA ASP A 192 -42.40 20.88 2.39
C ASP A 192 -43.81 21.05 2.97
N ASP A 193 -44.00 22.10 3.76
CA ASP A 193 -45.31 22.50 4.26
C ASP A 193 -45.75 23.76 3.53
N VAL A 194 -46.89 23.68 2.84
CA VAL A 194 -47.48 24.79 2.09
C VAL A 194 -48.63 25.37 2.90
N PHE A 195 -48.56 26.68 3.15
CA PHE A 195 -49.58 27.44 3.87
C PHE A 195 -50.25 28.45 2.93
N ASN A 196 -51.58 28.41 2.88
CA ASN A 196 -52.40 29.41 2.19
C ASN A 196 -52.92 30.39 3.23
N ILE A 197 -52.51 31.67 3.18
CA ILE A 197 -52.98 32.69 4.11
C ILE A 197 -54.12 33.47 3.44
N VAL A 198 -55.34 33.34 3.98
CA VAL A 198 -56.55 33.93 3.38
C VAL A 198 -56.76 35.35 3.91
N THR A 199 -55.90 36.29 3.52
CA THR A 199 -56.12 37.74 3.64
C THR A 199 -55.40 38.49 2.51
N ASP A 200 -55.69 38.11 1.25
CA ASP A 200 -55.08 38.60 0.00
C ASP A 200 -53.93 37.71 -0.52
N LEU A 201 -54.29 36.61 -1.21
CA LEU A 201 -53.50 35.85 -2.21
C LEU A 201 -52.00 35.52 -1.94
N GLU A 202 -51.56 35.41 -0.69
CA GLU A 202 -50.18 34.97 -0.36
C GLU A 202 -50.12 33.47 -0.02
N ALA A 203 -49.19 32.75 -0.67
CA ALA A 203 -48.85 31.36 -0.35
C ALA A 203 -47.37 31.26 0.07
N HIS A 204 -47.12 30.51 1.14
CA HIS A 204 -45.77 30.27 1.67
C HIS A 204 -45.44 28.78 1.66
N MET A 205 -44.22 28.45 1.25
CA MET A 205 -43.65 27.12 1.43
C MET A 205 -42.56 27.19 2.51
N ILE A 206 -42.68 26.32 3.53
CA ILE A 206 -41.69 26.14 4.60
C ILE A 206 -41.05 24.76 4.43
N HIS A 207 -39.72 24.71 4.40
CA HIS A 207 -38.98 23.46 4.24
C HIS A 207 -38.60 22.84 5.60
N MET A 208 -39.06 21.62 5.89
CA MET A 208 -38.66 20.83 7.05
C MET A 208 -37.67 19.71 6.67
N PHE A 209 -36.57 19.61 7.42
CA PHE A 209 -35.49 18.64 7.17
C PHE A 209 -35.38 17.60 8.29
N SER A 210 -35.27 16.33 7.90
CA SER A 210 -34.96 15.23 8.82
C SER A 210 -33.83 14.38 8.26
N ASN A 211 -32.78 14.19 9.07
CA ASN A 211 -31.61 13.42 8.68
C ASN A 211 -31.67 12.03 9.29
N LYS A 212 -31.45 11.01 8.45
CA LYS A 212 -31.27 9.64 8.90
C LYS A 212 -29.83 9.25 8.59
N PRO A 213 -28.96 9.02 9.58
CA PRO A 213 -27.63 8.49 9.29
C PRO A 213 -27.80 7.12 8.62
N SER A 214 -27.19 6.96 7.45
CA SER A 214 -27.05 5.64 6.81
C SER A 214 -26.21 4.78 7.74
N LYS A 215 -26.77 3.65 8.19
CA LYS A 215 -26.01 2.61 8.91
C LYS A 215 -24.95 2.00 8.03
#